data_AF-A0A349ZWV0-F1
#
_entry.id   AF-A0A349ZWV0-F1
#
_cell.length_a   1.000
_cell.length_b   1.000
_cell.length_c   1.000
_cell.angle_alpha   90.00
_cell.angle_beta   90.00
_cell.angle_gamma   90.00
#
_symmetry.space_group_name_H-M   'P 1'
#
loop_
_entity.id
_entity.type
_entity.pdbx_description
1 polymer ?
#
loop_
_entity_poly.entity_id
_entity_poly.type
_entity_poly.pdbx_seq_one_letter_code
_entity_poly.pdbx_strand_id
1 'polypeptide(L)'
;EAIDTQNHPVVKFANKHFKVHHSFSGSKFFVTVDGIKKMTPLFLVLVIIEFTDLIFAVDSIPAIFSVTKDPYVVFFSNIFAIIGLRSMFFLLSGIIDKFRFLKIGLAILLTFIGLKMLLHEYLDRWGFSTTDSLIIIISILGGSILLSLLIPEKEPGELS
;
A
#
# COMPACT_ATOMS: atom_id res chain seq x y z
N GLU A 1 20.06 -2.18 -26.01
CA GLU A 1 20.42 -0.76 -25.90
C GLU A 1 20.72 -0.41 -24.45
N ALA A 2 21.95 0.00 -24.16
CA ALA A 2 22.35 0.47 -22.84
C ALA A 2 21.74 1.87 -22.63
N ILE A 3 20.77 1.99 -21.73
CA ILE A 3 20.18 3.27 -21.38
C ILE A 3 21.16 4.00 -20.46
N ASP A 4 21.88 4.97 -21.04
CA ASP A 4 22.72 5.94 -20.34
C ASP A 4 21.88 6.74 -19.34
N THR A 5 21.98 6.35 -18.07
CA THR A 5 21.11 6.79 -16.97
C THR A 5 21.65 8.04 -16.26
N GLN A 6 22.78 8.60 -16.71
CA GLN A 6 23.48 9.65 -15.97
C GLN A 6 23.08 11.09 -16.33
N ASN A 7 22.32 11.30 -17.41
CA ASN A 7 21.95 12.65 -17.86
C ASN A 7 20.44 12.95 -17.91
N HIS A 8 19.59 12.08 -17.37
CA HIS A 8 18.15 12.34 -17.40
C HIS A 8 17.77 13.43 -16.38
N PRO A 9 17.09 14.52 -16.80
CA PRO A 9 16.72 15.64 -15.93
C PRO A 9 15.85 15.23 -14.74
N VAL A 10 15.07 14.15 -14.91
CA VAL A 10 14.27 13.54 -13.82
C VAL A 10 15.14 12.97 -12.70
N VAL A 11 16.30 12.38 -13.02
CA VAL A 11 17.22 11.83 -12.01
C VAL A 11 17.91 12.96 -11.23
N LYS A 12 18.26 14.07 -11.90
CA LYS A 12 18.79 15.28 -11.26
C LYS A 12 17.75 15.98 -10.38
N PHE A 13 16.48 16.04 -10.81
CA PHE A 13 15.41 16.63 -10.02
C PHE A 13 15.08 15.78 -8.79
N ALA A 14 15.05 14.45 -8.95
CA ALA A 14 14.88 13.51 -7.85
C ALA A 14 16.01 13.62 -6.81
N ASN A 15 17.28 13.65 -7.24
CA ASN A 15 18.43 13.80 -6.33
C ASN A 15 18.53 15.19 -5.68
N LYS A 16 18.06 16.25 -6.36
CA LYS A 16 18.11 17.63 -5.83
C LYS A 16 17.01 17.90 -4.80
N HIS A 17 15.84 17.29 -4.98
CA HIS A 17 14.72 17.46 -4.05
C HIS A 17 14.77 16.49 -2.86
N PHE A 18 15.33 15.29 -3.07
CA PHE A 18 15.48 14.29 -2.03
C PHE A 18 16.96 14.12 -1.67
N LYS A 19 17.41 14.81 -0.60
CA LYS A 19 18.65 14.46 0.12
C LYS A 19 18.46 13.11 0.84
N VAL A 20 18.23 12.04 0.10
CA VAL A 20 18.08 10.68 0.63
C VAL A 20 19.47 10.08 0.69
N HIS A 21 20.00 9.94 1.90
CA HIS A 21 21.22 9.18 2.08
C HIS A 21 20.94 7.72 1.73
N HIS A 22 21.65 7.19 0.74
CA HIS A 22 21.57 5.79 0.31
C HIS A 22 22.25 4.81 1.29
N SER A 23 22.39 5.20 2.57
CA SER A 23 22.98 4.35 3.60
C SER A 23 21.88 3.99 4.60
N PHE A 24 21.46 2.73 4.54
CA PHE A 24 20.44 2.12 5.38
C PHE A 24 21.02 1.94 6.79
N SER A 25 21.08 3.01 7.58
CA SER A 25 21.59 2.97 8.96
C SER A 25 20.46 2.70 9.98
N GLY A 26 19.81 1.53 9.85
CA GLY A 26 18.95 0.97 10.89
C GLY A 26 17.66 1.74 11.24
N SER A 27 17.04 1.34 12.37
CA SER A 27 15.70 1.70 12.86
C SER A 27 15.48 3.17 13.28
N LYS A 28 16.37 4.10 12.90
CA LYS A 28 16.29 5.51 13.32
C LYS A 28 15.60 6.34 12.23
N PHE A 29 14.51 7.02 12.55
CA PHE A 29 13.77 7.87 11.60
C PHE A 29 14.56 9.09 11.10
N PHE A 30 15.47 9.59 11.93
CA PHE A 30 16.37 10.71 11.61
C PHE A 30 17.81 10.28 11.86
N VAL A 31 18.67 10.53 10.88
CA VAL A 31 20.11 10.30 11.02
C VAL A 31 20.81 11.63 10.80
N THR A 32 21.64 12.03 11.77
CA THR A 32 22.53 13.18 11.59
C THR A 32 23.75 12.72 10.81
N VAL A 33 23.92 13.22 9.58
CA VAL A 33 25.14 13.00 8.80
C VAL A 33 25.73 14.36 8.47
N ASP A 34 27.01 14.56 8.81
CA ASP A 34 27.75 15.82 8.64
C ASP A 34 27.09 17.02 9.33
N GLY A 35 26.58 16.83 10.56
CA GLY A 35 25.91 17.91 11.33
C GLY A 35 24.52 18.30 10.84
N ILE A 36 24.03 17.68 9.75
CA ILE A 36 22.70 17.95 9.19
C ILE A 36 21.77 16.78 9.54
N LYS A 37 20.62 17.07 10.17
CA LYS A 37 19.55 16.07 10.36
C LYS A 37 18.99 15.68 8.99
N LYS A 38 19.28 14.47 8.54
CA LYS A 38 18.73 13.89 7.31
C LYS A 38 17.61 12.93 7.67
N MET A 39 16.56 12.97 6.86
CA MET A 39 15.40 12.10 6.98
C MET A 39 15.73 10.73 6.38
N THR A 40 15.39 9.65 7.08
CA THR A 40 15.62 8.31 6.53
C THR A 40 14.57 7.91 5.49
N PRO A 41 14.90 6.99 4.57
CA PRO A 41 13.92 6.39 3.68
C PRO A 41 12.69 5.83 4.42
N LEU A 42 12.88 5.29 5.64
CA LEU A 42 11.82 4.74 6.48
C LEU A 42 10.79 5.79 6.88
N PHE A 43 11.24 7.00 7.23
CA PHE A 43 10.33 8.09 7.56
C PHE A 43 9.55 8.57 6.33
N LEU A 44 10.19 8.62 5.15
CA LEU A 44 9.50 8.98 3.91
C LEU A 44 8.39 7.96 3.57
N VAL A 45 8.68 6.66 3.67
CA VAL A 45 7.69 5.60 3.42
C VAL A 45 6.54 5.67 4.43
N LEU A 46 6.84 5.92 5.72
CA LEU A 46 5.81 6.11 6.75
C LEU A 46 4.86 7.26 6.38
N VAL A 47 5.40 8.43 6.04
CA VAL A 47 4.60 9.59 5.64
C VAL A 47 3.72 9.27 4.43
N ILE A 48 4.24 8.57 3.41
CA ILE A 48 3.45 8.18 2.23
C ILE A 48 2.29 7.27 2.63
N ILE A 49 2.52 6.30 3.51
CA ILE A 49 1.48 5.36 3.96
C ILE A 49 0.39 6.11 4.75
N GLU A 50 0.78 6.96 5.70
CA GLU A 50 -0.17 7.77 6.49
C GLU A 50 -1.02 8.70 5.60
N PHE A 51 -0.40 9.34 4.61
CA PHE A 51 -1.12 10.16 3.63
C PHE A 51 -2.08 9.32 2.77
N THR A 52 -1.66 8.12 2.37
CA THR A 52 -2.50 7.22 1.57
C THR A 52 -3.73 6.76 2.37
N ASP A 53 -3.55 6.45 3.66
CA ASP A 53 -4.65 6.07 4.56
C ASP A 53 -5.66 7.22 4.74
N LEU A 54 -5.19 8.45 4.89
CA LEU A 54 -6.06 9.63 4.94
C LEU A 54 -6.85 9.83 3.64
N ILE A 55 -6.24 9.58 2.47
CA ILE A 55 -6.94 9.65 1.18
C ILE A 55 -8.01 8.57 1.09
N PHE A 56 -7.72 7.34 1.53
CA PHE A 56 -8.71 6.27 1.56
C PHE A 56 -9.84 6.52 2.58
N ALA A 57 -9.57 7.24 3.67
CA ALA A 57 -10.57 7.66 4.63
C ALA A 57 -11.65 8.56 4.01
N VAL A 58 -11.34 9.33 2.96
CA VAL A 58 -12.30 10.23 2.30
C VAL A 58 -13.49 9.48 1.70
N ASP A 59 -13.26 8.28 1.15
CA ASP A 59 -14.33 7.44 0.58
C ASP A 59 -14.92 6.49 1.64
N SER A 60 -14.07 5.93 2.52
CA SER A 60 -14.52 4.95 3.51
C SER A 60 -15.33 5.58 4.66
N ILE A 61 -15.10 6.85 5.02
CA ILE A 61 -15.87 7.54 6.06
C ILE A 61 -17.35 7.70 5.66
N PRO A 62 -17.71 8.29 4.49
CA PRO A 62 -19.09 8.35 4.02
C PRO A 62 -19.75 6.97 3.94
N ALA A 63 -19.03 5.96 3.47
CA ALA A 63 -19.53 4.60 3.38
C ALA A 63 -19.86 4.01 4.76
N ILE A 64 -18.99 4.19 5.76
CA ILE A 64 -19.24 3.71 7.13
C ILE A 64 -20.40 4.48 7.76
N PHE A 65 -20.51 5.79 7.56
CA PHE A 65 -21.64 6.59 8.05
C PHE A 65 -22.99 6.18 7.45
N SER A 66 -22.99 5.53 6.28
CA SER A 66 -24.17 4.93 5.69
C SER A 66 -24.68 3.71 6.48
N VAL A 67 -23.78 2.98 7.15
CA VAL A 67 -24.09 1.76 7.92
C VAL A 67 -24.23 2.04 9.41
N THR A 68 -23.36 2.86 9.98
CA THR A 68 -23.33 3.19 11.42
C THR A 68 -23.27 4.70 11.62
N LYS A 69 -24.09 5.23 12.53
CA LYS A 69 -24.15 6.68 12.80
C LYS A 69 -23.33 7.11 14.02
N ASP A 70 -22.57 6.21 14.62
CA ASP A 70 -21.74 6.52 15.78
C ASP A 70 -20.37 7.08 15.32
N PRO A 71 -20.14 8.40 15.44
CA PRO A 71 -18.89 9.03 15.03
C PRO A 71 -17.70 8.60 15.91
N TYR A 72 -17.93 8.12 17.14
CA TYR A 72 -16.86 7.65 18.00
C TYR A 72 -16.20 6.41 17.41
N VAL A 73 -16.99 5.47 16.89
CA VAL A 73 -16.48 4.25 16.24
C VAL A 73 -15.59 4.60 15.04
N VAL A 74 -16.04 5.54 14.19
CA VAL A 74 -15.29 5.98 13.01
C VAL A 74 -13.98 6.66 13.40
N PHE A 75 -14.03 7.59 14.37
CA PHE A 75 -12.88 8.38 14.81
C PHE A 75 -11.82 7.52 15.50
N PHE A 76 -12.23 6.69 16.47
CA PHE A 76 -11.30 5.83 17.19
C PHE A 76 -10.70 4.73 16.30
N SER A 77 -11.45 4.20 15.33
CA SER A 77 -10.94 3.22 14.36
C SER A 77 -9.78 3.76 13.53
N ASN A 78 -9.91 4.97 12.97
CA ASN A 78 -8.84 5.58 12.17
C ASN A 78 -7.63 5.98 13.02
N ILE A 79 -7.84 6.51 14.23
CA ILE A 79 -6.72 6.79 15.15
C ILE A 79 -5.97 5.49 15.50
N PHE A 80 -6.70 4.40 15.76
CA PHE A 80 -6.09 3.11 16.07
C PHE A 80 -5.28 2.56 14.88
N ALA A 81 -5.79 2.72 13.65
CA ALA A 81 -5.06 2.36 12.44
C ALA A 81 -3.72 3.12 12.36
N ILE A 82 -3.71 4.44 12.56
CA ILE A 82 -2.51 5.27 12.51
C ILE A 82 -1.50 4.88 13.60
N ILE A 83 -1.95 4.67 14.85
CA ILE A 83 -1.06 4.31 15.96
C ILE A 83 -0.41 2.93 15.74
N GLY A 84 -1.13 1.99 15.11
CA GLY A 84 -0.66 0.63 14.82
C GLY A 84 0.34 0.52 13.66
N LEU A 85 0.39 1.50 12.76
CA LEU A 85 1.20 1.46 11.53
C LEU A 85 2.68 1.22 11.80
N ARG A 86 3.24 1.78 12.87
CA ARG A 86 4.66 1.61 13.20
C ARG A 86 5.03 0.15 13.46
N SER A 87 4.17 -0.59 14.16
CA SER A 87 4.39 -2.02 14.44
C SER A 87 4.18 -2.85 13.17
N MET A 88 3.13 -2.55 12.41
CA MET A 88 2.82 -3.25 11.16
C MET A 88 3.88 -3.04 10.09
N PHE A 89 4.51 -1.87 10.01
CA PHE A 89 5.59 -1.61 9.06
C PHE A 89 6.81 -2.50 9.32
N PHE A 90 7.22 -2.66 10.58
CA PHE A 90 8.34 -3.55 10.92
C PHE A 90 8.00 -5.01 10.60
N LEU A 91 6.79 -5.47 10.94
CA LEU A 91 6.31 -6.80 10.56
C LEU A 91 6.30 -6.99 9.05
N LEU A 92 5.75 -6.03 8.31
CA LEU A 92 5.64 -6.05 6.85
C LEU A 92 7.02 -6.12 6.20
N SER A 93 8.02 -5.38 6.69
CA SER A 93 9.38 -5.41 6.14
C SER A 93 10.03 -6.80 6.18
N GLY A 94 9.65 -7.67 7.13
CA GLY A 94 10.16 -9.04 7.22
C GLY A 94 9.39 -10.07 6.38
N ILE A 95 8.21 -9.71 5.87
CA ILE A 95 7.33 -10.61 5.12
C ILE A 95 7.00 -10.10 3.72
N ILE A 96 7.45 -8.90 3.34
CA ILE A 96 7.13 -8.21 2.09
C ILE A 96 7.44 -9.09 0.86
N ASP A 97 8.53 -9.87 0.91
CA ASP A 97 8.97 -10.75 -0.17
C ASP A 97 8.00 -11.92 -0.41
N LYS A 98 7.20 -12.28 0.59
CA LYS A 98 6.17 -13.32 0.47
C LYS A 98 4.87 -12.80 -0.15
N PHE A 99 4.70 -11.49 -0.34
CA PHE A 99 3.45 -10.87 -0.82
C PHE A 99 3.52 -10.33 -2.26
N ARG A 100 4.30 -10.98 -3.14
CA ARG A 100 4.44 -10.55 -4.55
C ARG A 100 3.11 -10.52 -5.29
N PHE A 101 2.32 -11.60 -5.20
CA PHE A 101 1.05 -11.70 -5.94
C PHE A 101 -0.07 -10.86 -5.33
N LEU A 102 0.10 -10.40 -4.09
CA LEU A 102 -0.86 -9.51 -3.44
C LEU A 102 -0.97 -8.17 -4.18
N LYS A 103 0.14 -7.63 -4.71
CA LYS A 103 0.12 -6.39 -5.51
C LYS A 103 -0.72 -6.55 -6.78
N ILE A 104 -0.60 -7.69 -7.45
CA ILE A 104 -1.35 -8.02 -8.68
C ILE A 104 -2.82 -8.26 -8.33
N GLY A 105 -3.09 -8.99 -7.25
CA GLY A 105 -4.43 -9.22 -6.72
C GLY A 105 -5.15 -7.92 -6.39
N LEU A 106 -4.48 -6.99 -5.72
CA LEU A 106 -5.02 -5.67 -5.40
C LEU A 106 -5.31 -4.84 -6.66
N ALA A 107 -4.46 -4.88 -7.68
CA ALA A 107 -4.74 -4.18 -8.94
C ALA A 107 -6.01 -4.71 -9.63
N ILE A 108 -6.18 -6.04 -9.69
CA ILE A 108 -7.39 -6.68 -10.23
C ILE A 108 -8.61 -6.32 -9.37
N LEU A 109 -8.49 -6.38 -8.05
CA LEU A 109 -9.54 -6.05 -7.10
C LEU A 109 -9.98 -4.59 -7.23
N LEU A 110 -9.05 -3.64 -7.29
CA LEU A 110 -9.36 -2.22 -7.45
C LEU A 110 -10.01 -1.93 -8.80
N THR A 111 -9.55 -2.59 -9.87
CA THR A 111 -10.18 -2.49 -11.19
C THR A 111 -11.61 -3.02 -11.16
N PHE A 112 -11.83 -4.16 -10.50
CA PHE A 112 -13.16 -4.75 -10.33
C PHE A 112 -14.10 -3.85 -9.53
N ILE A 113 -13.66 -3.35 -8.37
CA ILE A 113 -14.46 -2.45 -7.52
C ILE A 113 -14.76 -1.15 -8.25
N GLY A 114 -13.75 -0.53 -8.87
CA GLY A 114 -13.92 0.70 -9.63
C GLY A 114 -14.92 0.53 -10.77
N LEU A 115 -14.81 -0.56 -11.53
CA LEU A 115 -15.76 -0.87 -12.60
C LEU A 115 -17.17 -1.13 -12.07
N LYS A 116 -17.30 -1.87 -10.97
CA LYS A 116 -18.59 -2.13 -10.30
C LYS A 116 -19.23 -0.84 -9.80
N MET A 117 -18.45 0.10 -9.27
CA MET A 117 -18.95 1.40 -8.81
C MET A 117 -19.45 2.26 -9.98
N LEU A 118 -18.76 2.27 -11.11
CA LEU A 118 -19.19 3.00 -12.32
C LEU A 118 -20.46 2.40 -12.95
N LEU A 119 -20.59 1.06 -12.90
CA LEU A 119 -21.70 0.33 -13.50
C LEU A 119 -22.82 -0.02 -12.50
N HIS A 120 -22.83 0.60 -11.32
CA HIS A 120 -23.73 0.26 -10.21
C HIS A 120 -25.21 0.27 -10.63
N GLU A 121 -25.66 1.28 -11.38
CA GLU A 121 -27.05 1.40 -11.83
C GLU A 121 -27.48 0.32 -12.83
N TYR A 122 -26.54 -0.20 -13.64
CA TYR A 122 -26.82 -1.25 -14.62
C TYR A 122 -26.79 -2.65 -13.98
N LEU A 123 -25.87 -2.87 -13.06
CA LEU A 123 -25.74 -4.12 -12.31
C LEU A 123 -26.91 -4.36 -11.34
N ASP A 124 -27.40 -3.31 -10.68
CA ASP A 124 -28.57 -3.43 -9.79
C ASP A 124 -29.83 -3.86 -10.57
N ARG A 125 -30.00 -3.42 -11.82
CA ARG A 125 -31.10 -3.90 -12.69
C ARG A 125 -30.95 -5.35 -13.14
N TRP A 126 -29.71 -5.86 -13.18
CA TRP A 126 -29.41 -7.25 -13.55
C TRP A 126 -29.48 -8.21 -12.35
N GLY A 127 -29.83 -7.71 -11.15
CA GLY A 127 -29.95 -8.52 -9.94
C GLY A 127 -28.60 -8.86 -9.29
N PHE A 128 -27.53 -8.17 -9.68
CA PHE A 128 -26.20 -8.40 -9.11
C PHE A 128 -26.17 -7.89 -7.67
N SER A 129 -26.13 -8.82 -6.72
CA SER A 129 -26.27 -8.46 -5.31
C SER A 129 -24.92 -8.09 -4.69
N THR A 130 -24.95 -7.36 -3.57
CA THR A 130 -23.75 -7.05 -2.78
C THR A 130 -23.00 -8.32 -2.36
N THR A 131 -23.73 -9.40 -2.11
CA THR A 131 -23.19 -10.72 -1.76
C THR A 131 -22.28 -11.29 -2.86
N ASP A 132 -22.65 -11.15 -4.13
CA ASP A 132 -21.86 -11.69 -5.25
C ASP A 132 -20.54 -10.94 -5.40
N SER A 133 -20.61 -9.60 -5.28
CA SER A 133 -19.42 -8.74 -5.25
C SER A 133 -18.49 -9.14 -4.10
N LEU A 134 -19.05 -9.40 -2.92
CA LEU A 134 -18.28 -9.79 -1.74
C LEU A 134 -17.57 -11.14 -1.96
N ILE A 135 -18.24 -12.13 -2.53
CA ILE A 135 -17.66 -13.44 -2.85
C ILE A 135 -16.50 -13.29 -3.83
N ILE A 136 -16.66 -12.48 -4.89
CA ILE A 136 -15.61 -12.24 -5.87
C ILE A 136 -14.40 -11.56 -5.22
N ILE A 137 -14.62 -10.54 -4.39
CA ILE A 137 -13.56 -9.84 -3.67
C ILE A 137 -12.80 -10.80 -2.74
N ILE A 138 -13.50 -11.60 -1.94
CA ILE A 138 -12.90 -12.60 -1.06
C ILE A 138 -12.11 -13.64 -1.87
N SER A 139 -12.63 -14.05 -3.02
CA SER A 139 -11.97 -15.04 -3.88
C SER A 139 -10.68 -14.49 -4.48
N ILE A 140 -10.69 -13.24 -4.97
CA ILE A 140 -9.50 -12.58 -5.51
C ILE A 140 -8.45 -12.40 -4.41
N LEU A 141 -8.86 -11.90 -3.24
CA LEU A 141 -7.93 -11.65 -2.14
C LEU A 141 -7.36 -12.95 -1.57
N GLY A 142 -8.22 -13.91 -1.28
CA GLY A 142 -7.84 -15.23 -0.78
C GLY A 142 -6.96 -15.99 -1.77
N GLY A 143 -7.34 -16.00 -3.05
CA GLY A 143 -6.53 -16.59 -4.12
C GLY A 143 -5.16 -15.93 -4.25
N SER A 144 -5.10 -14.60 -4.17
CA SER A 144 -3.82 -13.86 -4.26
C SER A 144 -2.91 -14.16 -3.08
N ILE A 145 -3.45 -14.22 -1.86
CA ILE A 145 -2.68 -14.58 -0.66
C ILE A 145 -2.20 -16.03 -0.75
N LEU A 146 -3.09 -16.97 -1.11
CA LEU A 146 -2.75 -18.39 -1.24
C LEU A 146 -1.66 -18.61 -2.28
N LEU A 147 -1.78 -18.00 -3.47
CA LEU A 147 -0.76 -18.07 -4.51
C LEU A 147 0.56 -17.45 -4.06
N SER A 148 0.49 -16.35 -3.29
CA SER A 148 1.68 -15.70 -2.73
C SER A 148 2.40 -16.54 -1.67
N LEU A 149 1.65 -17.34 -0.90
CA LEU A 149 2.22 -18.26 0.10
C LEU A 149 2.71 -19.58 -0.52
N LEU A 150 2.02 -20.10 -1.53
CA LEU A 150 2.36 -21.37 -2.20
C LEU A 150 3.54 -21.23 -3.16
N ILE A 151 3.76 -20.04 -3.74
CA ILE A 151 4.86 -19.76 -4.66
C ILE A 151 5.73 -18.64 -4.06
N PRO A 152 6.47 -18.93 -2.97
CA PRO A 152 7.45 -18.00 -2.44
C PRO A 152 8.60 -17.82 -3.44
N GLU A 153 9.16 -16.61 -3.49
CA GLU A 153 10.30 -16.30 -4.36
C GLU A 153 11.45 -17.28 -4.10
N LYS A 154 11.93 -17.94 -5.16
CA LYS A 154 13.20 -18.65 -5.13
C LYS A 154 14.26 -17.58 -5.35
N GLU A 155 15.09 -17.31 -4.35
CA GLU A 155 16.20 -16.36 -4.48
C GLU A 155 17.00 -16.65 -5.75
N PRO A 156 17.21 -15.67 -6.65
CA PRO A 156 18.18 -15.82 -7.73
C PRO A 156 19.57 -15.64 -7.12
N GLY A 157 20.12 -16.73 -6.55
CA GLY A 157 21.35 -16.61 -5.76
C GLY A 157 22.11 -17.89 -5.40
N GLU A 158 21.88 -19.04 -6.06
CA GLU A 158 22.82 -20.17 -6.01
C GLU A 158 22.82 -20.92 -7.35
N LEU A 159 23.58 -20.39 -8.31
CA LEU A 159 24.11 -21.16 -9.43
C LEU A 159 25.44 -20.56 -9.88
N SER A 160 26.50 -21.20 -9.38
CA SER A 160 27.83 -21.39 -9.98
C SER A 160 28.75 -20.19 -10.11
#